data_AF-A0A838B797-F1
#
_entry.id   AF-A0A838B797-F1
#
_cell.length_a   1.000
_cell.length_b   1.000
_cell.length_c   1.000
_cell.angle_alpha   90.00
_cell.angle_beta   90.00
_cell.angle_gamma   90.00
#
_symmetry.space_group_name_H-M   'P 1'
#
loop_
_entity.id
_entity.type
_entity.pdbx_description
1 polymer ?
#
loop_
_entity_poly.entity_id
_entity_poly.type
_entity_poly.pdbx_seq_one_letter_code
_entity_poly.pdbx_strand_id
1 'polypeptide(L)'
;MMKRIGYRQAVARQTESLEIGRRSVAGSLDSLDFGAFAGKTIGLAGIGASYQAALAGALYLRASGIRAFAYTPTDLYGRTDAAGDAFIALSASGQSREISDVMREASASPRLAVCRGSDNPLADLTGAVLATESGADNGASSTGYTGTLLALGMLADRLAGNSFDWTRLPAAVATVLSKAKQAAGDAARLLQGRTSIDIVGAGVSFANAGEAVMLIREAVRVPASGWDTLNYLHGPMESQDAATGLICIGDGREVKIARDVAGFGCPSVLVTRRADVASDDRLVVISIPGLGNAIADAILEIIVIQLVVGDMQDAAGLTDIVFRYRQTDTKLKPWSPTEV
;
A
#
# COMPACT_ATOMS: atom_id res chain seq x y z
N MET A 1 -19.19 -11.01 9.59
CA MET A 1 -18.77 -10.57 8.24
C MET A 1 -18.71 -9.05 8.24
N MET A 2 -17.56 -8.45 7.91
CA MET A 2 -17.37 -7.00 8.06
C MET A 2 -18.06 -6.24 6.93
N LYS A 3 -18.76 -5.16 7.28
CA LYS A 3 -19.54 -4.31 6.37
C LYS A 3 -18.60 -3.58 5.39
N ARG A 4 -18.86 -3.68 4.09
CA ARG A 4 -18.24 -2.80 3.09
C ARG A 4 -18.89 -1.42 3.12
N ILE A 5 -18.09 -0.39 2.91
CA ILE A 5 -18.52 1.01 2.88
C ILE A 5 -18.04 1.69 1.59
N GLY A 6 -18.61 2.86 1.26
CA GLY A 6 -18.19 3.60 0.08
C GLY A 6 -16.73 4.05 0.15
N TYR A 7 -16.06 4.18 -1.00
CA TYR A 7 -14.64 4.49 -1.10
C TYR A 7 -14.25 5.74 -0.28
N ARG A 8 -14.93 6.87 -0.50
CA ARG A 8 -14.68 8.10 0.27
C ARG A 8 -14.92 7.95 1.77
N GLN A 9 -15.90 7.14 2.17
CA GLN A 9 -16.15 6.88 3.59
C GLN A 9 -14.99 6.09 4.21
N ALA A 10 -14.41 5.14 3.47
CA ALA A 10 -13.24 4.39 3.89
C ALA A 10 -11.98 5.28 3.96
N VAL A 11 -11.75 6.17 2.99
CA VAL A 11 -10.65 7.12 3.02
C VAL A 11 -10.81 8.13 4.16
N ALA A 12 -12.01 8.66 4.38
CA ALA A 12 -12.26 9.67 5.40
C ALA A 12 -12.04 9.17 6.85
N ARG A 13 -12.13 7.86 7.07
CA ARG A 13 -11.94 7.25 8.40
C ARG A 13 -10.52 6.76 8.69
N GLN A 14 -9.56 7.01 7.79
CA GLN A 14 -8.15 6.60 7.97
C GLN A 14 -7.57 7.05 9.33
N THR A 15 -7.88 8.26 9.80
CA THR A 15 -7.42 8.74 11.12
C THR A 15 -7.88 7.85 12.27
N GLU A 16 -9.18 7.52 12.31
CA GLU A 16 -9.78 6.64 13.32
C GLU A 16 -9.21 5.21 13.21
N SER A 17 -9.23 4.68 11.98
CA SER A 17 -8.76 3.33 11.65
C SER A 17 -7.30 3.10 12.08
N LEU A 18 -6.42 4.05 11.77
CA LEU A 18 -5.00 3.96 12.13
C LEU A 18 -4.75 4.11 13.63
N GLU A 19 -5.54 4.90 14.36
CA GLU A 19 -5.39 4.97 15.82
C GLU A 19 -5.87 3.68 16.51
N ILE A 20 -6.97 3.09 16.04
CA ILE A 20 -7.43 1.78 16.51
C ILE A 20 -6.36 0.72 16.21
N GLY A 21 -5.89 0.68 14.96
CA GLY A 21 -4.88 -0.28 14.53
C GLY A 21 -3.57 -0.13 15.28
N ARG A 22 -3.11 1.10 15.57
CA ARG A 22 -1.90 1.34 16.33
C ARG A 22 -1.98 0.73 17.73
N ARG A 23 -3.13 0.87 18.41
CA ARG A 23 -3.35 0.28 19.73
C ARG A 23 -3.40 -1.25 19.67
N SER A 24 -4.13 -1.79 18.69
CA SER A 24 -4.25 -3.24 18.48
C SER A 24 -2.88 -3.90 18.19
N VAL A 25 -2.13 -3.31 17.25
CA VAL A 25 -0.81 -3.79 16.86
C VAL A 25 0.17 -3.66 18.03
N ALA A 26 0.17 -2.55 18.77
CA ALA A 26 1.02 -2.40 19.96
C ALA A 26 0.78 -3.52 20.97
N GLY A 27 -0.48 -3.81 21.31
CA GLY A 27 -0.81 -4.90 22.23
C GLY A 27 -0.41 -6.28 21.71
N SER A 28 -0.53 -6.51 20.39
CA SER A 28 -0.11 -7.76 19.77
C SER A 28 1.42 -7.92 19.75
N LEU A 29 2.17 -6.84 19.53
CA LEU A 29 3.64 -6.87 19.53
C LEU A 29 4.23 -7.25 20.89
N ASP A 30 3.52 -6.99 21.99
CA ASP A 30 4.02 -7.33 23.33
C ASP A 30 3.93 -8.82 23.66
N SER A 31 3.15 -9.59 22.89
CA SER A 31 3.02 -11.05 23.03
C SER A 31 3.77 -11.86 21.97
N LEU A 32 4.39 -11.19 20.99
CA LEU A 32 5.13 -11.87 19.92
C LEU A 32 6.53 -12.33 20.39
N ASP A 33 6.89 -13.56 20.02
CA ASP A 33 8.26 -14.06 20.17
C ASP A 33 9.16 -13.52 19.05
N PHE A 34 9.91 -12.46 19.37
CA PHE A 34 10.89 -11.89 18.44
C PHE A 34 12.13 -12.77 18.24
N GLY A 35 12.41 -13.69 19.18
CA GLY A 35 13.50 -14.66 19.03
C GLY A 35 13.32 -15.55 17.82
N ALA A 36 12.07 -15.83 17.45
CA ALA A 36 11.73 -16.60 16.26
C ALA A 36 12.13 -15.92 14.94
N PHE A 37 12.37 -14.60 14.94
CA PHE A 37 12.73 -13.78 13.77
C PHE A 37 14.16 -13.20 13.84
N ALA A 38 14.79 -13.19 15.02
CA ALA A 38 16.11 -12.60 15.21
C ALA A 38 17.21 -13.28 14.37
N GLY A 39 18.02 -12.50 13.65
CA GLY A 39 19.13 -12.99 12.83
C GLY A 39 18.74 -13.70 11.51
N LYS A 40 17.44 -13.86 11.26
CA LYS A 40 16.90 -14.63 10.14
C LYS A 40 16.73 -13.81 8.87
N THR A 41 16.66 -14.50 7.75
CA THR A 41 16.15 -13.96 6.49
C THR A 41 14.62 -14.03 6.52
N ILE A 42 13.95 -12.88 6.42
CA ILE A 42 12.49 -12.79 6.51
C ILE A 42 11.87 -12.71 5.11
N GLY A 43 11.05 -13.69 4.76
CA GLY A 43 10.21 -13.64 3.56
C GLY A 43 8.85 -12.99 3.84
N LEU A 44 8.51 -11.92 3.14
CA LEU A 44 7.20 -11.27 3.22
C LEU A 44 6.36 -11.72 2.02
N ALA A 45 5.27 -12.43 2.26
CA ALA A 45 4.42 -13.01 1.22
C ALA A 45 3.06 -12.33 1.18
N GLY A 46 2.65 -11.84 0.01
CA GLY A 46 1.35 -11.20 -0.19
C GLY A 46 0.87 -11.34 -1.63
N ILE A 47 -0.38 -10.96 -1.88
CA ILE A 47 -0.97 -10.90 -3.23
C ILE A 47 -1.82 -9.63 -3.38
N GLY A 48 -1.82 -9.03 -4.57
CA GLY A 48 -2.48 -7.74 -4.82
C GLY A 48 -1.92 -6.63 -3.93
N ALA A 49 -2.79 -5.81 -3.32
CA ALA A 49 -2.40 -4.76 -2.38
C ALA A 49 -1.50 -5.27 -1.23
N SER A 50 -1.72 -6.50 -0.75
CA SER A 50 -0.88 -7.10 0.27
C SER A 50 0.54 -7.42 -0.21
N TYR A 51 0.75 -7.69 -1.50
CA TYR A 51 2.10 -7.82 -2.07
C TYR A 51 2.82 -6.47 -2.09
N GLN A 52 2.11 -5.39 -2.43
CA GLN A 52 2.68 -4.05 -2.39
C GLN A 52 3.09 -3.67 -0.95
N ALA A 53 2.26 -3.99 0.05
CA ALA A 53 2.64 -3.83 1.45
C ALA A 53 3.85 -4.71 1.84
N ALA A 54 3.94 -5.95 1.33
CA ALA A 54 5.09 -6.82 1.54
C ALA A 54 6.39 -6.19 1.00
N LEU A 55 6.34 -5.59 -0.19
CA LEU A 55 7.46 -4.88 -0.79
C LEU A 55 7.92 -3.69 0.08
N ALA A 56 6.97 -2.87 0.56
CA ALA A 56 7.24 -1.77 1.49
C ALA A 56 7.92 -2.26 2.77
N GLY A 57 7.37 -3.28 3.43
CA GLY A 57 7.93 -3.87 4.64
C GLY A 57 9.32 -4.44 4.45
N ALA A 58 9.55 -5.18 3.36
CA ALA A 58 10.85 -5.76 3.05
C ALA A 58 11.92 -4.69 2.82
N LEU A 59 11.59 -3.62 2.09
CA LEU A 59 12.47 -2.47 1.88
C LEU A 59 12.83 -1.78 3.19
N TYR A 60 11.85 -1.56 4.07
CA TYR A 60 12.07 -0.89 5.35
C TYR A 60 12.88 -1.74 6.33
N LEU A 61 12.62 -3.05 6.40
CA LEU A 61 13.43 -4.00 7.17
C LEU A 61 14.89 -4.01 6.70
N ARG A 62 15.13 -4.05 5.38
CA ARG A 62 16.50 -3.98 4.83
C ARG A 62 17.19 -2.65 5.14
N ALA A 63 16.49 -1.53 5.02
CA ALA A 63 17.02 -0.23 5.41
C ALA A 63 17.36 -0.16 6.90
N SER A 64 16.71 -1.00 7.72
CA SER A 64 16.95 -1.15 9.16
C SER A 64 17.93 -2.28 9.51
N GLY A 65 18.66 -2.84 8.54
CA GLY A 65 19.70 -3.85 8.76
C GLY A 65 19.20 -5.30 8.87
N ILE A 66 17.93 -5.57 8.59
CA ILE A 66 17.33 -6.90 8.65
C ILE A 66 17.20 -7.48 7.24
N ARG A 67 17.71 -8.69 7.02
CA ARG A 67 17.61 -9.37 5.72
C ARG A 67 16.16 -9.75 5.45
N ALA A 68 15.51 -9.05 4.52
CA ALA A 68 14.11 -9.29 4.20
C ALA A 68 13.82 -9.12 2.71
N PHE A 69 12.93 -9.95 2.18
CA PHE A 69 12.54 -9.95 0.76
C PHE A 69 11.03 -10.13 0.62
N ALA A 70 10.44 -9.46 -0.37
CA ALA A 70 9.04 -9.61 -0.68
C ALA A 70 8.88 -10.63 -1.82
N TYR A 71 7.88 -11.49 -1.69
CA TYR A 71 7.63 -12.57 -2.64
C TYR A 71 6.17 -12.62 -3.06
N THR A 72 5.95 -12.91 -4.33
CA THR A 72 4.67 -13.39 -4.81
C THR A 72 4.55 -14.89 -4.51
N PRO A 73 3.34 -15.48 -4.43
CA PRO A 73 3.19 -16.92 -4.21
C PRO A 73 3.93 -17.77 -5.25
N THR A 74 4.01 -17.32 -6.50
CA THR A 74 4.72 -18.00 -7.59
C THR A 74 6.23 -18.12 -7.36
N ASP A 75 6.82 -17.23 -6.57
CA ASP A 75 8.23 -17.31 -6.19
C ASP A 75 8.46 -18.35 -5.07
N LEU A 76 7.42 -18.65 -4.29
CA LEU A 76 7.49 -19.46 -3.08
C LEU A 76 7.09 -20.93 -3.25
N TYR A 77 6.17 -21.23 -4.18
CA TYR A 77 5.69 -22.61 -4.37
C TYR A 77 6.86 -23.59 -4.60
N GLY A 78 6.99 -24.57 -3.70
CA GLY A 78 8.05 -25.58 -3.66
C GLY A 78 9.45 -25.03 -3.35
N ARG A 79 9.56 -23.78 -2.89
CA ARG A 79 10.81 -23.03 -2.75
C ARG A 79 10.92 -22.22 -1.46
N THR A 80 10.02 -22.43 -0.50
CA THR A 80 10.03 -21.68 0.78
C THR A 80 11.38 -21.76 1.48
N ASP A 81 12.02 -22.92 1.51
CA ASP A 81 13.31 -23.13 2.19
C ASP A 81 14.46 -22.30 1.58
N ALA A 82 14.37 -21.95 0.29
CA ALA A 82 15.35 -21.10 -0.39
C ALA A 82 15.01 -19.60 -0.27
N ALA A 83 13.79 -19.27 0.13
CA ALA A 83 13.28 -17.89 0.14
C ALA A 83 13.51 -17.17 1.48
N GLY A 84 13.52 -17.91 2.60
CA GLY A 84 13.75 -17.33 3.92
C GLY A 84 13.72 -18.35 5.06
N ASP A 85 14.15 -17.91 6.23
CA ASP A 85 14.22 -18.70 7.48
C ASP A 85 13.01 -18.43 8.41
N ALA A 86 12.24 -17.39 8.11
CA ALA A 86 11.00 -16.99 8.76
C ALA A 86 10.12 -16.22 7.77
N PHE A 87 8.80 -16.24 7.98
CA PHE A 87 7.84 -15.64 7.05
C PHE A 87 6.84 -14.72 7.72
N ILE A 88 6.51 -13.63 7.03
CA ILE A 88 5.38 -12.77 7.35
C ILE A 88 4.37 -12.93 6.20
N ALA A 89 3.17 -13.37 6.52
CA ALA A 89 2.08 -13.61 5.57
C ALA A 89 1.07 -12.47 5.62
N LEU A 90 0.83 -11.81 4.50
CA LEU A 90 -0.03 -10.64 4.42
C LEU A 90 -1.33 -11.01 3.70
N SER A 91 -2.45 -10.94 4.41
CA SER A 91 -3.78 -11.13 3.83
C SER A 91 -4.81 -10.39 4.66
N ALA A 92 -5.35 -9.28 4.15
CA ALA A 92 -6.34 -8.49 4.88
C ALA A 92 -7.52 -9.34 5.38
N SER A 93 -8.02 -10.28 4.58
CA SER A 93 -9.11 -11.16 4.99
C SER A 93 -8.66 -12.44 5.69
N GLY A 94 -7.39 -12.81 5.65
CA GLY A 94 -6.90 -14.12 6.11
C GLY A 94 -7.44 -15.31 5.32
N GLN A 95 -7.92 -15.08 4.09
CA GLN A 95 -8.65 -16.07 3.28
C GLN A 95 -8.00 -16.35 1.93
N SER A 96 -6.94 -15.64 1.55
CA SER A 96 -6.27 -15.84 0.26
C SER A 96 -5.69 -17.25 0.19
N ARG A 97 -6.16 -18.05 -0.77
CA ARG A 97 -5.77 -19.46 -0.90
C ARG A 97 -4.28 -19.59 -1.13
N GLU A 98 -3.74 -18.79 -2.03
CA GLU A 98 -2.34 -18.82 -2.44
C GLU A 98 -1.40 -18.57 -1.26
N ILE A 99 -1.76 -17.61 -0.39
CA ILE A 99 -1.00 -17.30 0.84
C ILE A 99 -1.11 -18.42 1.86
N SER A 100 -2.28 -19.02 2.02
CA SER A 100 -2.44 -20.21 2.87
C SER A 100 -1.56 -21.36 2.38
N ASP A 101 -1.53 -21.62 1.07
CA ASP A 101 -0.80 -22.75 0.50
C ASP A 101 0.71 -22.61 0.73
N VAL A 102 1.31 -21.45 0.40
CA VAL A 102 2.75 -21.23 0.65
C VAL A 102 3.09 -21.19 2.15
N MET A 103 2.15 -20.78 3.01
CA MET A 103 2.37 -20.85 4.46
C MET A 103 2.24 -22.27 5.03
N ARG A 104 1.53 -23.19 4.36
CA ARG A 104 1.56 -24.63 4.71
C ARG A 104 2.90 -25.24 4.34
N GLU A 105 3.45 -24.88 3.18
CA GLU A 105 4.79 -25.32 2.75
C GLU A 105 5.87 -24.82 3.73
N ALA A 106 5.80 -23.55 4.13
CA ALA A 106 6.72 -22.96 5.10
C ALA A 106 6.48 -23.39 6.56
N SER A 107 5.75 -24.49 6.83
CA SER A 107 5.33 -24.90 8.19
C SER A 107 6.47 -25.16 9.17
N ALA A 108 7.65 -25.53 8.67
CA ALA A 108 8.86 -25.72 9.48
C ALA A 108 9.53 -24.40 9.91
N SER A 109 9.19 -23.28 9.26
CA SER A 109 9.73 -21.95 9.59
C SER A 109 8.76 -21.19 10.51
N PRO A 110 9.27 -20.28 11.36
CA PRO A 110 8.41 -19.33 12.05
C PRO A 110 7.61 -18.48 11.08
N ARG A 111 6.34 -18.27 11.41
CA ARG A 111 5.37 -17.60 10.57
C ARG A 111 4.57 -16.60 11.40
N LEU A 112 4.29 -15.44 10.82
CA LEU A 112 3.44 -14.41 11.41
C LEU A 112 2.44 -13.93 10.36
N ALA A 113 1.16 -13.96 10.66
CA ALA A 113 0.16 -13.33 9.81
C ALA A 113 0.00 -11.83 10.11
N VAL A 114 -0.23 -11.01 9.09
CA VAL A 114 -0.76 -9.65 9.21
C VAL A 114 -2.13 -9.64 8.53
N CYS A 115 -3.16 -9.51 9.35
CA CYS A 115 -4.56 -9.63 8.94
C CYS A 115 -5.39 -8.44 9.45
N ARG A 116 -6.59 -8.25 8.91
CA ARG A 116 -7.51 -7.23 9.43
C ARG A 116 -8.00 -7.54 10.84
N GLY A 117 -8.32 -8.80 11.12
CA GLY A 117 -8.68 -9.29 12.44
C GLY A 117 -7.90 -10.55 12.80
N SER A 118 -8.02 -11.01 14.03
CA SER A 118 -7.32 -12.21 14.52
C SER A 118 -8.05 -13.53 14.23
N ASP A 119 -9.39 -13.51 14.13
CA ASP A 119 -10.21 -14.70 13.90
C ASP A 119 -10.32 -15.02 12.40
N ASN A 120 -9.35 -15.76 11.88
CA ASN A 120 -9.31 -16.18 10.48
C ASN A 120 -8.38 -17.39 10.23
N PRO A 121 -8.57 -18.13 9.13
CA PRO A 121 -7.79 -19.35 8.85
C PRO A 121 -6.28 -19.13 8.72
N LEU A 122 -5.82 -17.95 8.27
CA LEU A 122 -4.40 -17.68 8.14
C LEU A 122 -3.74 -17.45 9.51
N ALA A 123 -4.44 -16.79 10.44
CA ALA A 123 -3.99 -16.64 11.82
C ALA A 123 -3.86 -18.02 12.50
N ASP A 124 -4.86 -18.89 12.34
CA ASP A 124 -4.82 -20.27 12.85
C ASP A 124 -3.64 -21.06 12.25
N LEU A 125 -3.40 -20.92 10.95
CA LEU A 125 -2.35 -21.64 10.24
C LEU A 125 -0.94 -21.21 10.66
N THR A 126 -0.75 -19.92 10.91
CA THR A 126 0.56 -19.34 11.26
C THR A 126 0.83 -19.41 12.77
N GLY A 127 -0.21 -19.46 13.60
CA GLY A 127 -0.11 -19.52 15.06
C GLY A 127 0.19 -18.17 15.73
N ALA A 128 0.46 -17.13 14.95
CA ALA A 128 0.71 -15.77 15.43
C ALA A 128 0.13 -14.75 14.43
N VAL A 129 -0.49 -13.68 14.92
CA VAL A 129 -1.12 -12.67 14.06
C VAL A 129 -0.96 -11.26 14.63
N LEU A 130 -0.64 -10.31 13.74
CA LEU A 130 -0.86 -8.88 13.97
C LEU A 130 -2.21 -8.50 13.37
N ALA A 131 -3.21 -8.30 14.24
CA ALA A 131 -4.51 -7.81 13.84
C ALA A 131 -4.48 -6.27 13.70
N THR A 132 -4.67 -5.79 12.48
CA THR A 132 -4.64 -4.34 12.20
C THR A 132 -5.90 -3.62 12.65
N GLU A 133 -7.00 -4.34 12.89
CA GLU A 133 -8.31 -3.80 13.29
C GLU A 133 -8.73 -2.58 12.46
N SER A 134 -8.38 -2.58 11.16
CA SER A 134 -8.58 -1.44 10.27
C SER A 134 -10.05 -1.09 10.01
N GLY A 135 -10.96 -1.95 10.49
CA GLY A 135 -12.41 -1.76 10.41
C GLY A 135 -12.98 -1.96 9.01
N ALA A 136 -14.21 -1.48 8.80
CA ALA A 136 -14.85 -1.42 7.49
C ALA A 136 -13.96 -0.69 6.45
N ASP A 137 -13.97 -1.26 5.26
CA ASP A 137 -13.18 -0.83 4.10
C ASP A 137 -14.09 -0.89 2.85
N ASN A 138 -13.58 -0.45 1.71
CA ASN A 138 -14.28 -0.56 0.43
C ASN A 138 -13.77 -1.78 -0.38
N GLY A 139 -14.24 -1.95 -1.62
CA GLY A 139 -13.80 -3.04 -2.51
C GLY A 139 -12.31 -2.97 -2.89
N ALA A 140 -11.82 -1.78 -3.26
CA ALA A 140 -10.41 -1.48 -3.47
C ALA A 140 -9.75 -1.08 -2.14
N SER A 141 -8.74 -1.83 -1.71
CA SER A 141 -8.20 -1.72 -0.35
C SER A 141 -7.78 -0.28 0.03
N SER A 142 -8.35 0.28 1.09
CA SER A 142 -7.97 1.62 1.58
C SER A 142 -7.43 1.58 3.01
N THR A 143 -8.31 1.42 4.01
CA THR A 143 -7.91 1.27 5.41
C THR A 143 -7.15 -0.04 5.64
N GLY A 144 -7.47 -1.10 4.89
CA GLY A 144 -6.75 -2.37 4.94
C GLY A 144 -5.28 -2.23 4.54
N TYR A 145 -4.98 -1.44 3.51
CA TYR A 145 -3.62 -1.24 3.03
C TYR A 145 -2.79 -0.44 4.05
N THR A 146 -3.30 0.71 4.49
CA THR A 146 -2.61 1.57 5.46
C THR A 146 -2.48 0.92 6.83
N GLY A 147 -3.48 0.15 7.27
CA GLY A 147 -3.38 -0.66 8.49
C GLY A 147 -2.30 -1.74 8.40
N THR A 148 -2.15 -2.36 7.22
CA THR A 148 -1.07 -3.34 6.97
C THR A 148 0.30 -2.65 7.01
N LEU A 149 0.45 -1.48 6.37
CA LEU A 149 1.68 -0.69 6.45
C LEU A 149 2.01 -0.32 7.89
N LEU A 150 1.03 0.15 8.67
CA LEU A 150 1.22 0.47 10.09
C LEU A 150 1.75 -0.73 10.87
N ALA A 151 1.14 -1.91 10.69
CA ALA A 151 1.59 -3.12 11.36
C ALA A 151 3.04 -3.49 10.99
N LEU A 152 3.40 -3.41 9.71
CA LEU A 152 4.75 -3.69 9.24
C LEU A 152 5.76 -2.67 9.75
N GLY A 153 5.42 -1.38 9.77
CA GLY A 153 6.28 -0.32 10.29
C GLY A 153 6.58 -0.51 11.77
N MET A 154 5.54 -0.73 12.58
CA MET A 154 5.69 -0.98 14.03
C MET A 154 6.45 -2.28 14.31
N LEU A 155 6.20 -3.34 13.54
CA LEU A 155 6.94 -4.61 13.65
C LEU A 155 8.42 -4.44 13.29
N ALA A 156 8.70 -3.76 12.18
CA ALA A 156 10.07 -3.52 11.73
C ALA A 156 10.84 -2.65 12.72
N ASP A 157 10.22 -1.59 13.26
CA ASP A 157 10.84 -0.76 14.29
C ASP A 157 11.17 -1.58 15.54
N ARG A 158 10.25 -2.44 15.98
CA ARG A 158 10.47 -3.32 17.13
C ARG A 158 11.60 -4.32 16.88
N LEU A 159 11.65 -4.94 15.70
CA LEU A 159 12.71 -5.90 15.33
C LEU A 159 14.09 -5.24 15.20
N ALA A 160 14.14 -4.02 14.68
CA ALA A 160 15.39 -3.27 14.48
C ALA A 160 15.85 -2.49 15.71
N GLY A 161 15.01 -2.38 16.74
CA GLY A 161 15.28 -1.53 17.91
C GLY A 161 15.13 -0.03 17.64
N ASN A 162 14.39 0.35 16.59
CA ASN A 162 14.06 1.75 16.31
C ASN A 162 12.99 2.26 17.28
N SER A 163 13.00 3.57 17.56
CA SER A 163 12.11 4.20 18.54
C SER A 163 11.21 5.28 17.94
N PHE A 164 10.61 5.03 16.76
CA PHE A 164 9.70 6.00 16.16
C PHE A 164 8.38 6.09 16.96
N ASP A 165 7.96 7.33 17.24
CA ASP A 165 6.71 7.60 17.94
C ASP A 165 5.50 7.55 16.97
N TRP A 166 4.91 6.35 16.86
CA TRP A 166 3.72 6.09 16.06
C TRP A 166 2.47 6.85 16.53
N THR A 167 2.46 7.46 17.73
CA THR A 167 1.31 8.27 18.19
C THR A 167 1.17 9.58 17.41
N ARG A 168 2.22 10.01 16.69
CA ARG A 168 2.20 11.18 15.81
C ARG A 168 1.43 10.97 14.51
N LEU A 169 1.29 9.71 14.07
CA LEU A 169 0.72 9.38 12.76
C LEU A 169 -0.74 9.85 12.59
N PRO A 170 -1.69 9.59 13.52
CA PRO A 170 -3.09 9.99 13.31
C PRO A 170 -3.28 11.50 13.11
N ALA A 171 -2.54 12.33 13.84
CA ALA A 171 -2.61 13.79 13.68
C ALA A 171 -2.08 14.26 12.31
N ALA A 172 -1.00 13.62 11.82
CA ALA A 172 -0.48 13.89 10.48
C ALA A 172 -1.46 13.44 9.39
N VAL A 173 -2.11 12.29 9.56
CA VAL A 173 -3.16 11.79 8.65
C VAL A 173 -4.34 12.75 8.60
N ALA A 174 -4.83 13.23 9.75
CA ALA A 174 -5.91 14.22 9.80
C ALA A 174 -5.53 15.53 9.07
N THR A 175 -4.26 15.94 9.19
CA THR A 175 -3.72 17.10 8.47
C THR A 175 -3.72 16.87 6.96
N VAL A 176 -3.26 15.71 6.49
CA VAL A 176 -3.27 15.36 5.06
C VAL A 176 -4.70 15.31 4.52
N LEU A 177 -5.60 14.58 5.18
CA LEU A 177 -7.00 14.45 4.78
C LEU A 177 -7.73 15.79 4.68
N SER A 178 -7.37 16.78 5.51
CA SER A 178 -7.99 18.10 5.48
C SER A 178 -7.36 19.03 4.44
N LYS A 179 -6.03 19.07 4.36
CA LYS A 179 -5.30 20.06 3.54
C LYS A 179 -5.11 19.63 2.08
N ALA A 180 -5.03 18.34 1.79
CA ALA A 180 -4.74 17.86 0.44
C ALA A 180 -5.97 17.83 -0.49
N LYS A 181 -7.20 18.02 0.02
CA LYS A 181 -8.45 17.85 -0.76
C LYS A 181 -8.49 18.66 -2.05
N GLN A 182 -8.13 19.95 -1.97
CA GLN A 182 -8.19 20.82 -3.13
C GLN A 182 -7.21 20.36 -4.21
N ALA A 183 -5.95 20.16 -3.83
CA ALA A 183 -4.89 19.72 -4.74
C ALA A 183 -5.16 18.30 -5.29
N ALA A 184 -5.77 17.42 -4.50
CA ALA A 184 -6.21 16.10 -4.97
C ALA A 184 -7.30 16.21 -6.05
N GLY A 185 -8.26 17.13 -5.88
CA GLY A 185 -9.27 17.41 -6.90
C GLY A 185 -8.70 18.04 -8.16
N ASP A 186 -7.71 18.92 -8.02
CA ASP A 186 -6.96 19.48 -9.16
C ASP A 186 -6.20 18.38 -9.92
N ALA A 187 -5.52 17.49 -9.21
CA ALA A 187 -4.82 16.34 -9.77
C ALA A 187 -5.78 15.39 -10.51
N ALA A 188 -6.94 15.09 -9.92
CA ALA A 188 -7.96 14.24 -10.55
C ALA A 188 -8.51 14.85 -11.84
N ARG A 189 -8.76 16.17 -11.86
CA ARG A 189 -9.17 16.89 -13.08
C ARG A 189 -8.09 16.84 -14.15
N LEU A 190 -6.84 17.05 -13.77
CA LEU A 190 -5.70 17.02 -14.69
C LEU A 190 -5.53 15.62 -15.32
N LEU A 191 -5.71 14.56 -14.54
CA LEU A 191 -5.65 13.16 -14.98
C LEU A 191 -6.95 12.66 -15.62
N GLN A 192 -8.01 13.46 -15.66
CA GLN A 192 -9.27 13.04 -16.25
C GLN A 192 -9.12 12.82 -17.76
N GLY A 193 -9.68 11.70 -18.25
CA GLY A 193 -9.68 11.34 -19.67
C GLY A 193 -8.36 10.79 -20.20
N ARG A 194 -7.34 10.57 -19.37
CA ARG A 194 -6.09 9.95 -19.82
C ARG A 194 -6.28 8.48 -20.16
N THR A 195 -5.60 8.02 -21.21
CA THR A 195 -5.69 6.66 -21.74
C THR A 195 -4.91 5.64 -20.90
N SER A 196 -3.86 6.10 -20.23
CA SER A 196 -3.09 5.36 -19.23
C SER A 196 -2.47 6.31 -18.21
N ILE A 197 -2.13 5.78 -17.03
CA ILE A 197 -1.45 6.52 -15.97
C ILE A 197 -0.25 5.73 -15.48
N ASP A 198 0.95 6.29 -15.62
CA ASP A 198 2.15 5.77 -14.98
C ASP A 198 2.27 6.34 -13.57
N ILE A 199 2.72 5.51 -12.63
CA ILE A 199 3.03 5.93 -11.26
C ILE A 199 4.49 5.59 -10.96
N VAL A 200 5.24 6.57 -10.50
CA VAL A 200 6.69 6.50 -10.32
C VAL A 200 7.04 6.82 -8.88
N GLY A 201 7.85 5.96 -8.26
CA GLY A 201 8.40 6.19 -6.92
C GLY A 201 9.69 5.40 -6.70
N ALA A 202 10.36 5.62 -5.58
CA ALA A 202 11.59 4.90 -5.23
C ALA A 202 11.49 4.33 -3.81
N GLY A 203 12.16 3.21 -3.57
CA GLY A 203 12.13 2.56 -2.25
C GLY A 203 10.70 2.26 -1.80
N VAL A 204 10.33 2.64 -0.58
CA VAL A 204 8.97 2.41 -0.06
C VAL A 204 7.91 3.09 -0.93
N SER A 205 8.20 4.24 -1.52
CA SER A 205 7.27 4.93 -2.44
C SER A 205 7.07 4.17 -3.75
N PHE A 206 8.00 3.30 -4.17
CA PHE A 206 7.76 2.39 -5.30
C PHE A 206 6.71 1.32 -4.97
N ALA A 207 6.68 0.84 -3.73
CA ALA A 207 5.60 -0.04 -3.27
C ALA A 207 4.24 0.68 -3.28
N ASN A 208 4.20 1.95 -2.87
CA ASN A 208 3.01 2.79 -3.02
C ASN A 208 2.62 3.03 -4.48
N ALA A 209 3.59 3.15 -5.40
CA ALA A 209 3.29 3.23 -6.83
C ALA A 209 2.54 1.99 -7.31
N GLY A 210 2.95 0.80 -6.87
CA GLY A 210 2.23 -0.45 -7.13
C GLY A 210 0.81 -0.48 -6.55
N GLU A 211 0.59 0.06 -5.35
CA GLU A 211 -0.76 0.15 -4.79
C GLU A 211 -1.62 1.19 -5.51
N ALA A 212 -1.06 2.33 -5.89
CA ALA A 212 -1.74 3.35 -6.67
C ALA A 212 -2.24 2.77 -8.01
N VAL A 213 -1.44 1.91 -8.66
CA VAL A 213 -1.86 1.15 -9.84
C VAL A 213 -3.09 0.31 -9.55
N MET A 214 -3.12 -0.42 -8.43
CA MET A 214 -4.27 -1.23 -8.04
C MET A 214 -5.51 -0.36 -7.88
N LEU A 215 -5.40 0.72 -7.10
CA LEU A 215 -6.50 1.65 -6.85
C LEU A 215 -7.06 2.25 -8.14
N ILE A 216 -6.21 2.72 -9.06
CA ILE A 216 -6.64 3.31 -10.33
C ILE A 216 -7.35 2.26 -11.20
N ARG A 217 -6.82 1.04 -11.29
CA ARG A 217 -7.39 -0.03 -12.11
C ARG A 217 -8.72 -0.55 -11.53
N GLU A 218 -8.81 -0.63 -10.21
CA GLU A 218 -9.96 -1.16 -9.48
C GLU A 218 -11.10 -0.14 -9.36
N ALA A 219 -10.79 1.11 -8.98
CA ALA A 219 -11.78 2.15 -8.68
C ALA A 219 -12.14 3.02 -9.91
N VAL A 220 -11.18 3.26 -10.82
CA VAL A 220 -11.37 4.18 -11.95
C VAL A 220 -11.44 3.45 -13.30
N ARG A 221 -10.90 2.23 -13.38
CA ARG A 221 -10.82 1.39 -14.60
C ARG A 221 -9.97 1.99 -15.72
N VAL A 222 -8.93 2.73 -15.34
CA VAL A 222 -7.92 3.26 -16.27
C VAL A 222 -6.70 2.32 -16.25
N PRO A 223 -6.12 1.97 -17.41
CA PRO A 223 -4.83 1.29 -17.47
C PRO A 223 -3.78 2.04 -16.66
N ALA A 224 -3.06 1.34 -15.78
CA ALA A 224 -2.00 1.94 -15.00
C ALA A 224 -0.82 0.99 -14.81
N SER A 225 0.38 1.58 -14.69
CA SER A 225 1.66 0.88 -14.52
C SER A 225 2.50 1.56 -13.43
N GLY A 226 3.22 0.77 -12.64
CA GLY A 226 4.04 1.24 -11.53
C GLY A 226 5.50 1.03 -11.84
N TRP A 227 6.32 2.06 -11.63
CA TRP A 227 7.73 2.05 -12.02
C TRP A 227 8.64 2.51 -10.88
N ASP A 228 9.74 1.78 -10.72
CA ASP A 228 10.88 2.29 -9.97
C ASP A 228 11.44 3.51 -10.70
N THR A 229 11.80 4.54 -9.93
CA THR A 229 12.18 5.84 -10.46
C THR A 229 13.36 5.79 -11.43
N LEU A 230 14.37 4.96 -11.15
CA LEU A 230 15.52 4.88 -12.03
C LEU A 230 15.18 4.05 -13.27
N ASN A 231 14.48 2.92 -13.10
CA ASN A 231 14.03 2.11 -14.23
C ASN A 231 13.09 2.86 -15.18
N TYR A 232 12.26 3.78 -14.67
CA TYR A 232 11.37 4.60 -15.48
C TYR A 232 12.10 5.42 -16.55
N LEU A 233 13.31 5.88 -16.24
CA LEU A 233 14.16 6.67 -17.13
C LEU A 233 14.82 5.84 -18.24
N HIS A 234 14.75 4.51 -18.16
CA HIS A 234 15.41 3.59 -19.09
C HIS A 234 14.42 2.93 -20.05
N GLY A 235 13.49 3.73 -20.60
CA GLY A 235 12.57 3.29 -21.65
C GLY A 235 11.09 3.54 -21.37
N PRO A 236 10.54 3.24 -20.18
CA PRO A 236 9.11 3.40 -19.91
C PRO A 236 8.55 4.80 -20.22
N MET A 237 9.33 5.84 -19.92
CA MET A 237 8.95 7.23 -20.16
C MET A 237 8.69 7.56 -21.65
N GLU A 238 9.27 6.83 -22.60
CA GLU A 238 9.16 7.11 -24.04
C GLU A 238 7.73 6.96 -24.61
N SER A 239 6.85 6.26 -23.89
CA SER A 239 5.44 6.09 -24.29
C SER A 239 4.53 7.24 -23.83
N GLN A 240 5.07 8.24 -23.13
CA GLN A 240 4.30 9.35 -22.59
C GLN A 240 3.99 10.41 -23.65
N ASP A 241 2.75 10.89 -23.66
CA ASP A 241 2.30 12.02 -24.46
C ASP A 241 1.15 12.77 -23.77
N ALA A 242 0.52 13.72 -24.46
CA ALA A 242 -0.58 14.50 -23.91
C ALA A 242 -1.84 13.66 -23.57
N ALA A 243 -1.97 12.43 -24.09
CA ALA A 243 -3.08 11.52 -23.81
C ALA A 243 -2.81 10.62 -22.59
N THR A 244 -1.57 10.49 -22.14
CA THR A 244 -1.20 9.74 -20.93
C THR A 244 -1.10 10.64 -19.70
N GLY A 245 -1.01 10.05 -18.51
CA GLY A 245 -0.81 10.78 -17.26
C GLY A 245 0.34 10.19 -16.44
N LEU A 246 0.90 11.02 -15.57
CA LEU A 246 1.97 10.63 -14.65
C LEU A 246 1.63 11.05 -13.21
N ILE A 247 1.88 10.15 -12.26
CA ILE A 247 1.94 10.46 -10.83
C ILE A 247 3.33 10.12 -10.31
N CYS A 248 4.07 11.11 -9.83
CA CYS A 248 5.34 10.93 -9.15
C CYS A 248 5.17 11.00 -7.62
N ILE A 249 5.82 10.11 -6.89
CA ILE A 249 5.83 10.06 -5.42
C ILE A 249 7.28 10.12 -4.95
N GLY A 250 7.70 11.27 -4.41
CA GLY A 250 9.05 11.41 -3.88
C GLY A 250 9.57 12.85 -3.85
N ASP A 251 10.79 12.98 -3.33
CA ASP A 251 11.46 14.28 -3.13
C ASP A 251 12.73 14.44 -3.96
N GLY A 252 13.22 13.35 -4.55
CA GLY A 252 14.50 13.27 -5.22
C GLY A 252 14.32 13.45 -6.71
N ARG A 253 14.65 12.39 -7.45
CA ARG A 253 14.62 12.41 -8.91
C ARG A 253 13.21 12.54 -9.45
N GLU A 254 12.21 12.12 -8.69
CA GLU A 254 10.78 12.15 -9.01
C GLU A 254 10.30 13.59 -9.26
N VAL A 255 10.83 14.57 -8.54
CA VAL A 255 10.52 16.00 -8.73
C VAL A 255 10.93 16.47 -10.12
N LYS A 256 12.12 16.06 -10.57
CA LYS A 256 12.60 16.42 -11.91
C LYS A 256 11.79 15.71 -12.99
N ILE A 257 11.48 14.43 -12.79
CA ILE A 257 10.66 13.65 -13.73
C ILE A 257 9.30 14.31 -13.91
N ALA A 258 8.61 14.66 -12.82
CA ALA A 258 7.31 15.32 -12.89
C ALA A 258 7.36 16.63 -13.69
N ARG A 259 8.38 17.47 -13.43
CA ARG A 259 8.59 18.73 -14.16
C ARG A 259 8.92 18.51 -15.64
N ASP A 260 9.81 17.57 -15.94
CA ASP A 260 10.21 17.28 -17.31
C ASP A 260 9.01 16.78 -18.13
N VAL A 261 8.24 15.83 -17.58
CA VAL A 261 7.06 15.25 -18.25
C VAL A 261 5.96 16.28 -18.45
N ALA A 262 5.74 17.18 -17.48
CA ALA A 262 4.88 18.35 -17.66
C ALA A 262 5.40 19.27 -18.79
N GLY A 263 6.71 19.52 -18.84
CA GLY A 263 7.37 20.31 -19.89
C GLY A 263 7.32 19.68 -21.29
N PHE A 264 7.31 18.35 -21.38
CA PHE A 264 7.05 17.61 -22.62
C PHE A 264 5.57 17.64 -23.03
N GLY A 265 4.71 18.13 -22.14
CA GLY A 265 3.32 18.37 -22.41
C GLY A 265 2.36 17.30 -21.89
N CYS A 266 2.80 16.41 -21.00
CA CYS A 266 1.94 15.39 -20.44
C CYS A 266 1.39 15.86 -19.08
N PRO A 267 0.12 15.59 -18.76
CA PRO A 267 -0.44 15.75 -17.41
C PRO A 267 0.40 15.05 -16.33
N SER A 268 0.91 15.82 -15.37
CA SER A 268 1.77 15.32 -14.30
C SER A 268 1.27 15.74 -12.92
N VAL A 269 1.33 14.81 -11.97
CA VAL A 269 1.03 15.04 -10.56
C VAL A 269 2.27 14.66 -9.74
N LEU A 270 2.64 15.49 -8.79
CA LEU A 270 3.76 15.22 -7.87
C LEU A 270 3.27 15.23 -6.43
N VAL A 271 3.42 14.11 -5.74
CA VAL A 271 3.28 14.02 -4.28
C VAL A 271 4.67 14.10 -3.66
N THR A 272 4.91 15.13 -2.85
CA THR A 272 6.25 15.42 -2.30
C THR A 272 6.18 16.06 -0.92
N ARG A 273 7.25 15.91 -0.12
CA ARG A 273 7.45 16.62 1.14
C ARG A 273 8.15 17.97 0.93
N ARG A 274 8.54 18.30 -0.31
CA ARG A 274 9.12 19.60 -0.67
C ARG A 274 8.08 20.70 -0.73
N ALA A 275 8.50 21.91 -0.31
CA ALA A 275 7.69 23.12 -0.33
C ALA A 275 8.17 24.14 -1.39
N ASP A 276 9.28 23.87 -2.08
CA ASP A 276 9.89 24.76 -3.07
C ASP A 276 9.47 24.44 -4.52
N VAL A 277 8.50 23.54 -4.69
CA VAL A 277 7.96 23.15 -6.00
C VAL A 277 6.55 23.73 -6.14
N ALA A 278 6.35 24.56 -7.15
CA ALA A 278 5.04 25.11 -7.48
C ALA A 278 4.34 24.27 -8.55
N SER A 279 3.01 24.27 -8.52
CA SER A 279 2.16 23.79 -9.61
C SER A 279 2.22 24.74 -10.82
N ASP A 280 1.87 24.21 -11.99
CA ASP A 280 1.65 24.94 -13.23
C ASP A 280 0.47 24.33 -14.02
N ASP A 281 0.29 24.72 -15.29
CA ASP A 281 -0.83 24.26 -16.13
C ASP A 281 -0.87 22.73 -16.38
N ARG A 282 0.29 22.06 -16.33
CA ARG A 282 0.43 20.60 -16.58
C ARG A 282 1.03 19.84 -15.40
N LEU A 283 1.38 20.53 -14.32
CA LEU A 283 1.91 19.95 -13.09
C LEU A 283 1.05 20.34 -11.89
N VAL A 284 0.42 19.37 -11.23
CA VAL A 284 -0.18 19.56 -9.90
C VAL A 284 0.76 19.03 -8.82
N VAL A 285 1.19 19.90 -7.92
CA VAL A 285 2.00 19.53 -6.75
C VAL A 285 1.11 19.38 -5.53
N ILE A 286 1.22 18.25 -4.84
CA ILE A 286 0.55 17.97 -3.57
C ILE A 286 1.62 17.81 -2.49
N SER A 287 1.78 18.84 -1.65
CA SER A 287 2.73 18.82 -0.54
C SER A 287 2.16 18.06 0.67
N ILE A 288 2.96 17.14 1.23
CA ILE A 288 2.62 16.37 2.44
C ILE A 288 3.67 16.58 3.55
N PRO A 289 3.32 16.44 4.84
CA PRO A 289 4.31 16.50 5.91
C PRO A 289 5.21 15.26 5.91
N GLY A 290 6.43 15.40 6.45
CA GLY A 290 7.34 14.28 6.73
C GLY A 290 7.40 13.99 8.23
N LEU A 291 7.30 12.72 8.59
CA LEU A 291 7.42 12.20 9.94
C LEU A 291 8.82 11.66 10.25
N GLY A 292 9.62 11.37 9.22
CA GLY A 292 10.99 10.86 9.36
C GLY A 292 11.07 9.35 9.55
N ASN A 293 9.99 8.64 9.24
CA ASN A 293 9.92 7.17 9.20
C ASN A 293 9.31 6.79 7.84
N ALA A 294 10.03 5.98 7.06
CA ALA A 294 9.68 5.73 5.66
C ALA A 294 8.30 5.06 5.49
N ILE A 295 7.88 4.19 6.42
CA ILE A 295 6.55 3.58 6.39
C ILE A 295 5.48 4.59 6.82
N ALA A 296 5.74 5.38 7.86
CA ALA A 296 4.80 6.42 8.29
C ALA A 296 4.58 7.48 7.20
N ASP A 297 5.65 7.87 6.50
CA ASP A 297 5.59 8.78 5.35
C ASP A 297 4.85 8.14 4.18
N ALA A 298 5.08 6.86 3.89
CA ALA A 298 4.35 6.12 2.87
C ALA A 298 2.84 6.01 3.14
N ILE A 299 2.42 5.95 4.41
CA ILE A 299 0.99 6.00 4.77
C ILE A 299 0.40 7.37 4.39
N LEU A 300 1.13 8.46 4.58
CA LEU A 300 0.67 9.80 4.19
C LEU A 300 0.60 9.95 2.66
N GLU A 301 1.61 9.43 1.93
CA GLU A 301 1.65 9.40 0.48
C GLU A 301 0.42 8.69 -0.11
N ILE A 302 0.15 7.46 0.32
CA ILE A 302 -0.95 6.67 -0.26
C ILE A 302 -2.32 7.26 0.08
N ILE A 303 -2.48 7.90 1.24
CA ILE A 303 -3.73 8.58 1.60
C ILE A 303 -4.02 9.75 0.66
N VAL A 304 -2.99 10.51 0.24
CA VAL A 304 -3.18 11.55 -0.78
C VAL A 304 -3.59 10.94 -2.12
N ILE A 305 -2.95 9.86 -2.55
CA ILE A 305 -3.34 9.17 -3.77
C ILE A 305 -4.77 8.63 -3.69
N GLN A 306 -5.19 8.14 -2.52
CA GLN A 306 -6.57 7.72 -2.29
C GLN A 306 -7.55 8.90 -2.42
N LEU A 307 -7.20 10.12 -2.01
CA LEU A 307 -8.04 11.30 -2.27
C LEU A 307 -8.17 11.57 -3.77
N VAL A 308 -7.06 11.54 -4.52
CA VAL A 308 -7.05 11.73 -5.98
C VAL A 308 -7.91 10.68 -6.66
N VAL A 309 -7.74 9.40 -6.31
CA VAL A 309 -8.53 8.28 -6.85
C VAL A 309 -10.01 8.43 -6.51
N GLY A 310 -10.36 8.91 -5.32
CA GLY A 310 -11.74 9.16 -4.95
C GLY A 310 -12.40 10.24 -5.84
N ASP A 311 -11.68 11.31 -6.15
CA ASP A 311 -12.16 12.34 -7.08
C ASP A 311 -12.24 11.81 -8.52
N MET A 312 -11.29 10.98 -8.96
CA MET A 312 -11.32 10.33 -10.28
C MET A 312 -12.48 9.33 -10.43
N GLN A 313 -12.74 8.55 -9.38
CA GLN A 313 -13.83 7.57 -9.32
C GLN A 313 -15.20 8.25 -9.43
N ASP A 314 -15.39 9.37 -8.73
CA ASP A 314 -16.60 10.19 -8.83
C ASP A 314 -16.78 10.73 -10.26
N ALA A 315 -15.71 11.24 -10.87
CA ALA A 315 -15.75 11.73 -12.25
C ALA A 315 -16.05 10.61 -13.26
N ALA A 316 -15.68 9.37 -12.97
CA ALA A 316 -15.99 8.19 -13.77
C ALA A 316 -17.39 7.60 -13.52
N GLY A 317 -18.12 8.08 -12.50
CA GLY A 317 -19.42 7.53 -12.10
C GLY A 317 -19.32 6.12 -11.50
N LEU A 318 -18.18 5.76 -10.90
CA LEU A 318 -17.88 4.42 -10.39
C LEU A 318 -17.92 4.34 -8.86
N THR A 319 -18.76 5.14 -8.21
CA THR A 319 -18.74 5.40 -6.75
C THR A 319 -19.03 4.19 -5.86
N ASP A 320 -19.67 3.15 -6.39
CA ASP A 320 -19.86 1.86 -5.75
C ASP A 320 -18.93 0.83 -6.42
N ILE A 321 -17.81 0.48 -5.76
CA ILE A 321 -16.76 -0.35 -6.36
C ILE A 321 -17.24 -1.79 -6.43
N VAL A 322 -17.88 -2.12 -7.55
CA VAL A 322 -18.23 -3.48 -7.92
C VAL A 322 -17.26 -3.96 -8.98
N PHE A 323 -16.44 -4.95 -8.62
CA PHE A 323 -15.51 -5.58 -9.57
C PHE A 323 -16.25 -6.34 -10.67
N ARG A 324 -15.78 -6.12 -11.91
CA ARG A 324 -16.36 -6.71 -13.13
C ARG A 324 -16.13 -8.22 -13.22
N TYR A 325 -14.94 -8.66 -12.82
CA TYR A 325 -14.50 -10.04 -12.94
C TYR A 325 -14.49 -10.71 -11.57
N ARG A 326 -14.90 -11.97 -11.52
CA ARG A 326 -15.01 -12.75 -10.29
C ARG A 326 -14.18 -14.01 -10.44
N GLN A 327 -13.42 -14.32 -9.39
CA GLN A 327 -12.67 -15.56 -9.28
C GLN A 327 -13.24 -16.34 -8.09
N THR A 328 -13.57 -17.61 -8.30
CA THR A 328 -14.27 -18.45 -7.29
C THR A 328 -13.32 -19.32 -6.47
N ASP A 329 -12.04 -19.32 -6.81
CA ASP A 329 -11.00 -20.23 -6.32
C ASP A 329 -9.89 -19.55 -5.52
N THR A 330 -9.81 -18.22 -5.55
CA THR A 330 -8.79 -17.40 -4.84
C THR A 330 -9.01 -17.31 -3.32
N LYS A 331 -10.11 -17.88 -2.79
CA LYS A 331 -10.43 -17.87 -1.35
C LYS A 331 -10.63 -19.29 -0.80
N LEU A 332 -10.30 -19.46 0.49
CA LEU A 332 -10.48 -20.74 1.19
C LEU A 332 -11.95 -21.07 1.45
N LYS A 333 -12.71 -20.08 1.92
CA LYS A 333 -14.15 -20.23 2.08
C LYS A 333 -14.88 -20.27 0.73
N PRO A 334 -16.01 -21.00 0.63
CA PRO A 334 -16.88 -20.91 -0.52
C PRO A 334 -17.32 -19.46 -0.78
N TRP A 335 -17.48 -19.13 -2.04
CA TRP A 335 -18.00 -17.82 -2.43
C TRP A 335 -19.40 -17.58 -1.86
N SER A 336 -19.67 -16.35 -1.40
CA SER A 336 -21.01 -15.92 -0.96
C SER A 336 -21.48 -14.68 -1.75
N PRO A 337 -22.74 -14.67 -2.26
CA PRO A 337 -23.34 -13.49 -2.90
C PRO A 337 -23.50 -12.28 -1.97
N THR A 338 -23.40 -12.46 -0.65
CA THR A 338 -23.56 -11.40 0.35
C THR A 338 -22.25 -10.72 0.74
N GLU A 339 -21.13 -11.09 0.11
CA GLU A 339 -19.79 -10.52 0.37
C GLU A 339 -19.44 -9.34 -0.52
N VAL A 340 -20.38 -8.84 -1.33
CA VAL A 340 -20.20 -7.73 -2.27
C VAL A 340 -20.33 -6.38 -1.58
#